data_AF-A0ABD5R4U1-F1
#
_entry.id   AF-A0ABD5R4U1-F1
#
_cell.length_a   1.000
_cell.length_b   1.000
_cell.length_c   1.000
_cell.angle_alpha   90.00
_cell.angle_beta   90.00
_cell.angle_gamma   90.00
#
_symmetry.space_group_name_H-M   'P 1'
#
loop_
_entity.id
_entity.type
_entity.pdbx_description
1 polymer ?
#
loop_
_entity_poly.entity_id
_entity_poly.type
_entity_poly.pdbx_seq_one_letter_code
_entity_poly.pdbx_strand_id
1 'polypeptide(L)'
;MNGNNPYAGPPGVTDAGSPAPVDLSPEQERRLRRTVAGIVSRTESYLPDGYAVGSELSVGTDGPQATVAVNPPAGHPVTAGFTPDLDELEAGIAESDADEVARGLAASAAIQVMDAIGDVTPTAK
;
A
#
# COMPACT_ATOMS: atom_id res chain seq x y z
N MET A 1 43.23 7.53 28.85
CA MET A 1 42.27 6.83 27.97
C MET A 1 40.97 7.61 28.01
N ASN A 2 40.68 8.40 26.98
CA ASN A 2 39.43 9.15 26.83
C ASN A 2 38.89 8.81 25.44
N GLY A 3 37.79 8.07 25.37
CA GLY A 3 37.18 7.59 24.12
C GLY A 3 36.20 8.62 23.59
N ASN A 4 36.56 9.26 22.49
CA ASN A 4 35.64 10.06 21.68
C ASN A 4 34.77 9.11 20.85
N ASN A 5 33.47 9.02 21.16
CA ASN A 5 32.46 8.46 20.24
C ASN A 5 31.89 9.61 19.39
N PRO A 6 32.16 9.69 18.07
CA PRO A 6 31.82 10.85 17.25
C PRO A 6 30.39 10.84 16.65
N TYR A 7 29.46 10.03 17.19
CA TYR A 7 28.11 9.89 16.61
C TYR A 7 26.93 10.10 17.57
N ALA A 8 27.16 10.67 18.76
CA ALA A 8 26.05 11.15 19.59
C ALA A 8 25.60 12.53 19.11
N GLY A 9 24.85 12.56 18.00
CA GLY A 9 24.06 13.73 17.63
C GLY A 9 23.04 14.06 18.74
N PRO A 10 22.67 15.34 18.92
CA PRO A 10 21.74 15.75 19.97
C PRO A 10 20.39 15.03 19.83
N PRO A 11 19.70 14.69 20.94
CA PRO A 11 18.36 14.15 20.90
C PRO A 11 17.40 15.29 20.52
N GLY A 12 17.23 15.52 19.23
CA GLY A 12 16.43 16.66 18.76
C GLY A 12 16.47 16.94 17.27
N VAL A 13 16.89 15.97 16.44
CA VAL A 13 16.78 16.11 14.97
C VAL A 13 15.74 15.11 14.49
N THR A 14 14.47 15.47 14.65
CA THR A 14 13.51 15.17 13.58
C THR A 14 14.01 15.90 12.34
N ASP A 15 14.18 15.15 11.26
CA ASP A 15 14.65 15.60 9.96
C ASP A 15 14.12 17.00 9.60
N ALA A 16 15.04 17.93 9.35
CA ALA A 16 14.72 19.30 8.98
C ALA A 16 14.11 19.33 7.58
N GLY A 17 12.78 19.20 7.49
CA GLY A 17 12.06 19.33 6.22
C GLY A 17 10.84 18.42 6.06
N SER A 18 10.65 17.41 6.91
CA SER A 18 9.41 16.65 6.88
C SER A 18 8.31 17.44 7.59
N PRO A 19 7.18 17.74 6.93
CA PRO A 19 6.07 18.37 7.63
C PRO A 19 5.59 17.42 8.76
N ALA A 20 4.94 17.97 9.80
CA ALA A 20 4.50 17.15 10.92
C ALA A 20 3.41 16.16 10.47
N PRO A 21 3.56 14.85 10.75
CA PRO A 21 2.54 13.87 10.38
C PRO A 21 1.20 14.24 11.02
N VAL A 22 0.10 14.00 10.30
CA VAL A 22 -1.22 14.18 10.88
C VAL A 22 -1.39 13.25 12.07
N ASP A 23 -1.89 13.77 13.18
CA ASP A 23 -2.12 12.96 14.38
C ASP A 23 -3.46 12.23 14.23
N LEU A 24 -3.40 10.94 13.88
CA LEU A 24 -4.58 10.10 13.80
C LEU A 24 -4.95 9.59 15.18
N SER A 25 -6.24 9.61 15.50
CA SER A 25 -6.71 8.92 16.69
C SER A 25 -6.48 7.40 16.56
N PRO A 26 -6.25 6.68 17.67
CA PRO A 26 -6.05 5.23 17.62
C PRO A 26 -7.27 4.48 17.06
N GLU A 27 -8.47 5.08 17.11
CA GLU A 27 -9.66 4.52 16.46
C GLU A 27 -9.63 4.71 14.94
N GLN A 28 -9.19 5.87 14.46
CA GLN A 28 -9.01 6.16 13.04
C GLN A 28 -7.94 5.23 12.41
N GLU A 29 -6.80 5.04 13.08
CA GLU A 29 -5.75 4.10 12.61
C GLU A 29 -6.29 2.66 12.52
N ARG A 30 -7.01 2.20 13.55
CA ARG A 30 -7.61 0.85 13.56
C ARG A 30 -8.62 0.67 12.44
N ARG A 31 -9.44 1.69 12.18
CA ARG A 31 -10.44 1.64 11.12
C ARG A 31 -9.79 1.63 9.76
N LEU A 32 -8.78 2.48 9.53
CA LEU A 32 -7.98 2.49 8.31
C LEU A 32 -7.34 1.11 8.05
N ARG A 33 -6.66 0.53 9.06
CA ARG A 33 -6.08 -0.81 8.95
C ARG A 33 -7.13 -1.87 8.60
N ARG A 34 -8.33 -1.78 9.19
CA ARG A 34 -9.44 -2.70 8.91
C ARG A 34 -9.96 -2.56 7.48
N THR A 35 -10.11 -1.33 6.99
CA THR A 35 -10.54 -1.08 5.62
C THR A 35 -9.52 -1.62 4.62
N VAL A 36 -8.24 -1.34 4.84
CA VAL A 36 -7.16 -1.81 3.98
C VAL A 36 -7.09 -3.34 3.96
N ALA A 37 -7.22 -3.99 5.13
CA ALA A 37 -7.32 -5.45 5.20
C ALA A 37 -8.54 -5.99 4.43
N GLY A 38 -9.66 -5.25 4.43
CA GLY A 38 -10.84 -5.55 3.63
C GLY A 38 -10.57 -5.46 2.12
N ILE A 39 -9.87 -4.41 1.67
CA ILE A 39 -9.44 -4.25 0.27
C ILE A 39 -8.56 -5.45 -0.14
N VAL A 40 -7.53 -5.77 0.66
CA VAL A 40 -6.62 -6.90 0.41
C VAL A 40 -7.41 -8.21 0.25
N SER A 41 -8.29 -8.52 1.20
CA SER A 41 -9.09 -9.75 1.18
C SER A 41 -10.02 -9.83 -0.04
N ARG A 42 -10.58 -8.70 -0.48
CA ARG A 42 -11.42 -8.67 -1.70
C ARG A 42 -10.59 -8.80 -2.96
N THR A 43 -9.43 -8.14 -3.03
CA THR A 43 -8.50 -8.29 -4.15
C THR A 43 -8.08 -9.75 -4.30
N GLU A 44 -7.74 -10.43 -3.20
CA GLU A 44 -7.46 -11.88 -3.20
C GLU A 44 -8.66 -12.69 -3.70
N SER A 45 -9.89 -12.35 -3.32
CA SER A 45 -11.09 -13.03 -3.81
C SER A 45 -11.31 -12.90 -5.33
N TYR A 46 -10.75 -11.87 -5.96
CA TYR A 46 -10.84 -11.67 -7.42
C TYR A 46 -9.72 -12.36 -8.18
N LEU A 47 -8.69 -12.85 -7.49
CA LEU A 47 -7.50 -13.43 -8.09
C LEU A 47 -7.44 -14.94 -7.83
N PRO A 48 -6.93 -15.72 -8.79
CA PRO A 48 -6.67 -17.13 -8.57
C PRO A 48 -5.46 -17.33 -7.66
N ASP A 49 -5.27 -18.57 -7.20
CA ASP A 49 -4.12 -18.96 -6.39
C ASP A 49 -2.79 -18.61 -7.10
N GLY A 50 -1.80 -18.15 -6.32
CA GLY A 50 -0.46 -17.80 -6.81
C GLY A 50 -0.20 -16.30 -7.00
N TYR A 51 -1.22 -15.45 -6.85
CA TYR A 51 -1.04 -14.01 -6.67
C TYR A 51 -0.80 -13.73 -5.19
N ALA A 52 0.19 -12.89 -4.88
CA ALA A 52 0.43 -12.43 -3.51
C ALA A 52 -0.05 -10.99 -3.35
N VAL A 53 -0.90 -10.73 -2.36
CA VAL A 53 -1.41 -9.38 -2.08
C VAL A 53 -0.83 -8.89 -0.76
N GLY A 54 -0.40 -7.63 -0.74
CA GLY A 54 0.18 -6.98 0.42
C GLY A 54 -0.37 -5.57 0.58
N SER A 55 -0.21 -5.00 1.77
CA SER A 55 -0.53 -3.59 1.99
C SER A 55 0.46 -2.95 2.93
N GLU A 56 0.71 -1.66 2.70
CA GLU A 56 1.51 -0.80 3.55
C GLU A 56 0.67 0.38 3.99
N LEU A 57 0.82 0.77 5.25
CA LEU A 57 0.12 1.92 5.83
C LEU A 57 1.15 2.98 6.21
N SER A 58 0.94 4.20 5.74
CA SER A 58 1.78 5.35 6.06
C SER A 58 0.91 6.51 6.51
N VAL A 59 1.29 7.17 7.60
CA VAL A 59 0.61 8.37 8.08
C VAL A 59 1.57 9.53 7.87
N GLY A 60 1.25 10.35 6.89
CA GLY A 60 2.09 11.46 6.47
C GLY A 60 1.44 12.80 6.77
N THR A 61 1.94 13.82 6.09
CA THR A 61 1.50 15.21 6.25
C THR A 61 0.28 15.52 5.43
N ASP A 62 0.10 14.76 4.36
CA ASP A 62 -1.07 14.84 3.49
C ASP A 62 -2.23 13.98 4.00
N GLY A 63 -2.07 13.33 5.16
CA GLY A 63 -3.11 12.51 5.76
C GLY A 63 -2.76 11.02 5.91
N PRO A 64 -3.77 10.21 6.29
CA PRO A 64 -3.66 8.76 6.25
C PRO A 64 -3.53 8.26 4.82
N GLN A 65 -2.49 7.49 4.55
CA GLN A 65 -2.25 6.86 3.26
C GLN A 65 -2.10 5.36 3.43
N ALA A 66 -2.70 4.61 2.52
CA ALA A 66 -2.50 3.18 2.40
C ALA A 66 -2.09 2.86 0.96
N THR A 67 -1.18 1.92 0.82
CA THR A 67 -0.82 1.36 -0.49
C THR A 67 -1.12 -0.11 -0.48
N VAL A 68 -1.86 -0.59 -1.47
CA VAL A 68 -2.13 -2.01 -1.68
C VAL A 68 -1.35 -2.46 -2.91
N ALA A 69 -0.61 -3.55 -2.77
CA ALA A 69 0.22 -4.11 -3.82
C ALA A 69 -0.23 -5.53 -4.16
N VAL A 70 -0.26 -5.88 -5.44
CA VAL A 70 -0.43 -7.24 -5.92
C VAL A 70 0.83 -7.65 -6.68
N ASN A 71 1.43 -8.74 -6.24
CA ASN A 71 2.54 -9.39 -6.92
C ASN A 71 2.00 -10.60 -7.71
N PRO A 72 1.85 -10.48 -9.04
CA PRO A 72 1.43 -11.58 -9.87
C PRO A 72 2.52 -12.66 -9.99
N PRO A 73 2.16 -13.92 -10.33
CA PRO A 73 3.13 -15.00 -10.53
C PRO A 73 4.08 -14.77 -11.72
N ALA A 74 3.68 -13.93 -12.67
CA ALA A 74 4.50 -13.50 -13.80
C ALA A 74 4.26 -12.00 -14.08
N GLY A 75 5.31 -11.30 -14.52
CA GLY A 75 5.27 -9.86 -14.76
C GLY A 75 5.66 -9.04 -13.52
N HIS A 76 5.32 -7.74 -13.56
CA HIS A 76 5.70 -6.79 -12.51
C HIS A 76 4.60 -6.62 -11.45
N PRO A 77 4.96 -6.33 -10.19
CA PRO A 77 4.00 -5.98 -9.16
C PRO A 77 3.24 -4.70 -9.53
N VAL A 78 1.94 -4.67 -9.20
CA VAL A 78 1.07 -3.51 -9.37
C VAL A 78 0.68 -2.95 -8.02
N THR A 79 0.55 -1.63 -7.92
CA THR A 79 0.24 -0.92 -6.67
C THR A 79 -0.88 0.08 -6.88
N ALA A 80 -1.77 0.20 -5.91
CA ALA A 80 -2.77 1.25 -5.82
C ALA A 80 -2.62 2.01 -4.50
N GLY A 81 -2.59 3.34 -4.60
CA GLY A 81 -2.69 4.22 -3.45
C GLY A 81 -4.16 4.43 -3.04
N PHE A 82 -4.39 4.49 -1.74
CA PHE A 82 -5.69 4.75 -1.13
C PHE A 82 -5.51 5.79 -0.02
N THR A 83 -6.07 6.97 -0.24
CA THR A 83 -5.90 8.13 0.64
C THR A 83 -7.28 8.62 1.06
N PRO A 84 -7.87 8.03 2.12
CA PRO A 84 -9.17 8.47 2.61
C PRO A 84 -9.04 9.77 3.40
N ASP A 85 -10.06 10.61 3.34
CA ASP A 85 -10.14 11.79 4.19
C ASP A 85 -10.47 11.40 5.65
N LEU A 86 -10.20 12.31 6.59
CA LEU A 86 -10.51 12.09 8.02
C LEU A 86 -12.01 11.89 8.25
N ASP A 87 -12.84 12.64 7.55
CA ASP A 87 -14.30 12.50 7.59
C ASP A 87 -14.77 11.13 7.07
N GLU A 88 -14.13 10.61 6.02
CA GLU A 88 -14.43 9.27 5.49
C GLU A 88 -13.99 8.18 6.46
N LEU A 89 -12.85 8.36 7.12
CA LEU A 89 -12.44 7.49 8.20
C LEU A 89 -13.41 7.56 9.38
N GLU A 90 -13.99 8.70 9.70
CA GLU A 90 -14.94 8.84 10.82
C GLU A 90 -16.34 8.32 10.49
N ALA A 91 -16.83 8.57 9.28
CA ALA A 91 -18.11 8.07 8.78
C ALA A 91 -18.06 6.56 8.45
N GLY A 92 -16.88 6.07 8.08
CA GLY A 92 -16.67 4.73 7.56
C GLY A 92 -16.61 4.74 6.03
N ILE A 93 -15.54 4.16 5.49
CA ILE A 93 -15.31 4.03 4.06
C ILE A 93 -16.31 3.02 3.48
N ALA A 94 -16.99 3.40 2.40
CA ALA A 94 -18.00 2.56 1.79
C ALA A 94 -17.38 1.30 1.18
N GLU A 95 -18.10 0.19 1.29
CA GLU A 95 -17.63 -1.06 0.72
C GLU A 95 -17.54 -1.00 -0.81
N SER A 96 -18.36 -0.18 -1.48
CA SER A 96 -18.26 0.06 -2.92
C SER A 96 -16.89 0.59 -3.34
N ASP A 97 -16.34 1.51 -2.55
CA ASP A 97 -15.13 2.24 -2.93
C ASP A 97 -13.91 1.32 -2.76
N ALA A 98 -13.89 0.58 -1.66
CA ALA A 98 -12.92 -0.48 -1.42
C ALA A 98 -13.01 -1.60 -2.49
N ASP A 99 -14.20 -1.90 -3.01
CA ASP A 99 -14.40 -2.90 -4.07
C ASP A 99 -13.89 -2.43 -5.43
N GLU A 100 -14.11 -1.16 -5.75
CA GLU A 100 -13.63 -0.55 -6.99
C GLU A 100 -12.09 -0.58 -7.06
N VAL A 101 -11.42 -0.16 -5.97
CA VAL A 101 -9.96 -0.22 -5.84
C VAL A 101 -9.48 -1.66 -5.98
N ALA A 102 -10.13 -2.61 -5.28
CA ALA A 102 -9.75 -4.01 -5.32
C ALA A 102 -9.86 -4.60 -6.74
N ARG A 103 -10.95 -4.28 -7.46
CA ARG A 103 -11.19 -4.75 -8.83
C ARG A 103 -10.22 -4.12 -9.83
N GLY A 104 -9.95 -2.82 -9.70
CA GLY A 104 -8.97 -2.13 -10.55
C GLY A 104 -7.59 -2.75 -10.41
N LEU A 105 -7.15 -2.99 -9.18
CA LEU A 105 -5.85 -3.59 -8.89
C LEU A 105 -5.75 -5.03 -9.42
N ALA A 106 -6.79 -5.85 -9.23
CA ALA A 106 -6.83 -7.22 -9.74
C ALA A 106 -6.80 -7.25 -11.28
N ALA A 107 -7.55 -6.36 -11.94
CA ALA A 107 -7.55 -6.26 -13.39
C ALA A 107 -6.16 -5.87 -13.94
N SER A 108 -5.50 -4.89 -13.32
CA SER A 108 -4.13 -4.52 -13.66
C SER A 108 -3.15 -5.69 -13.47
N ALA A 109 -3.26 -6.43 -12.37
CA ALA A 109 -2.41 -7.60 -12.13
C ALA A 109 -2.59 -8.70 -13.18
N ALA A 110 -3.84 -8.95 -13.61
CA ALA A 110 -4.13 -9.92 -14.67
C ALA A 110 -3.54 -9.48 -16.02
N ILE A 111 -3.58 -8.17 -16.33
CA ILE A 111 -2.93 -7.62 -17.53
C ILE A 111 -1.41 -7.86 -17.49
N GLN A 112 -0.75 -7.68 -16.34
CA GLN A 112 0.68 -7.94 -16.21
C GLN A 112 1.06 -9.38 -16.54
N VAL A 113 0.24 -10.35 -16.13
CA VAL A 113 0.46 -11.77 -16.48
C VAL A 113 0.25 -12.00 -17.97
N MET A 114 -0.80 -11.43 -18.56
CA MET A 114 -1.05 -11.56 -20.00
C MET A 114 0.10 -10.96 -20.84
N ASP A 115 0.61 -9.80 -20.44
CA ASP A 115 1.75 -9.15 -21.10
C ASP A 115 3.03 -9.99 -20.96
N ALA A 116 3.30 -10.52 -19.76
CA ALA A 116 4.46 -11.38 -19.52
C ALA A 116 4.44 -12.69 -20.34
N ILE A 117 3.25 -13.23 -20.64
CA ILE A 117 3.09 -14.40 -21.51
C ILE A 117 3.23 -14.00 -22.99
N GLY A 118 2.76 -12.81 -23.38
CA GLY A 118 2.85 -12.27 -24.73
C GLY A 118 4.28 -11.87 -25.15
N ASP A 119 5.10 -11.44 -24.20
CA ASP A 119 6.51 -11.06 -24.42
C ASP A 119 7.46 -12.27 -24.56
N VAL A 120 6.94 -13.50 -24.39
CA VAL A 120 7.70 -14.72 -24.72
C VAL A 120 7.77 -14.86 -26.24
N THR A 121 8.69 -14.12 -26.87
CA THR A 121 9.08 -14.39 -28.26
C THR A 121 9.65 -15.82 -28.29
N PRO A 122 9.05 -16.78 -29.01
CA PRO A 122 9.57 -18.14 -29.05
C PRO A 122 10.96 -18.10 -29.69
N THR A 123 12.02 -18.26 -28.88
CA THR A 123 13.41 -18.31 -29.35
C THR A 123 13.78 -19.63 -30.00
N ALA A 124 12.83 -20.35 -30.59
CA ALA A 124 13.10 -21.57 -31.33
C ALA A 124 13.70 -21.21 -32.70
N LYS A 125 14.99 -21.54 -32.88
CA LYS A 125 15.73 -21.47 -34.14
C LYS A 125 15.77 -22.85 -34.80
#